data_AF-A0A519YF16-F1
#
_entry.id   AF-A0A519YF16-F1
#
_cell.length_a   1.000
_cell.length_b   1.000
_cell.length_c   1.000
_cell.angle_alpha   90.00
_cell.angle_beta   90.00
_cell.angle_gamma   90.00
#
_symmetry.space_group_name_H-M   'P 1'
#
loop_
_entity.id
_entity.type
_entity.pdbx_description
1 polymer ?
#
loop_
_entity_poly.entity_id
_entity_poly.type
_entity_poly.pdbx_seq_one_letter_code
_entity_poly.pdbx_strand_id
1 'polypeptide(L)'
;MLTHLNTVTSVTIAGRLSRHVRRPASQPAHTRSSSSNATRTHPNTDFAEKRHSAATRLANDPAITLTEVRAILRHADIKTTSIYTAVRVEDLFDKLQEHYAKPRPTTHFAPGYDPDDVRVLFGG
;
A
#
# COMPACT_ATOMS: atom_id res chain seq x y z
N MET A 1 -21.31 60.63 61.43
CA MET A 1 -19.99 60.60 60.75
C MET A 1 -20.23 60.05 59.35
N LEU A 2 -19.71 60.74 58.32
CA LEU A 2 -20.10 60.62 56.92
C LEU A 2 -19.78 59.25 56.27
N THR A 3 -20.68 58.87 55.37
CA THR A 3 -20.58 58.08 54.13
C THR A 3 -19.21 57.54 53.69
N HIS A 4 -19.15 56.24 53.37
CA HIS A 4 -18.69 55.81 52.04
C HIS A 4 -19.22 54.41 51.67
N LEU A 5 -20.14 54.38 50.70
CA LEU A 5 -20.42 53.22 49.84
C LEU A 5 -19.17 52.97 48.99
N ASN A 6 -18.83 51.71 48.68
CA ASN A 6 -18.13 51.35 47.44
C ASN A 6 -18.35 49.88 47.06
N THR A 7 -19.40 49.71 46.26
CA THR A 7 -19.52 48.89 45.03
C THR A 7 -18.70 47.62 44.85
N VAL A 8 -19.45 46.53 44.66
CA VAL A 8 -19.03 45.27 44.03
C VAL A 8 -18.49 45.55 42.63
N THR A 9 -17.21 45.26 42.40
CA THR A 9 -16.62 45.24 41.06
C THR A 9 -17.01 43.96 40.35
N SER A 10 -18.07 44.00 39.53
CA SER A 10 -18.39 42.94 38.59
C SER A 10 -17.36 42.96 37.45
N VAL A 11 -16.44 41.99 37.43
CA VAL A 11 -15.57 41.76 36.27
C VAL A 11 -16.39 41.02 35.20
N THR A 12 -16.93 41.78 34.25
CA THR A 12 -17.48 41.24 33.01
C THR A 12 -16.33 40.73 32.16
N ILE A 13 -16.04 39.43 32.24
CA ILE A 13 -15.18 38.76 31.25
C ILE A 13 -16.02 38.65 29.97
N ALA A 14 -15.88 39.64 29.09
CA ALA A 14 -16.33 39.57 27.71
C ALA A 14 -15.44 38.56 26.96
N GLY A 15 -15.68 37.27 27.20
CA GLY A 15 -15.13 36.18 26.40
C GLY A 15 -15.76 36.22 25.01
N ARG A 16 -15.15 36.98 24.11
CA ARG A 16 -15.45 36.99 22.67
C ARG A 16 -15.40 35.55 22.17
N LEU A 17 -16.57 34.95 21.93
CA LEU A 17 -16.70 33.66 21.25
C LEU A 17 -16.04 33.78 19.87
N SER A 18 -14.79 33.34 19.77
CA SER A 18 -14.13 33.13 18.48
C SER A 18 -14.97 32.13 17.71
N ARG A 19 -15.60 32.60 16.62
CA ARG A 19 -16.21 31.69 15.63
C ARG A 19 -15.08 30.85 15.07
N HIS A 20 -15.02 29.59 15.48
CA HIS A 20 -14.16 28.61 14.83
C HIS A 20 -14.52 28.55 13.35
N VAL A 21 -13.68 29.11 12.50
CA VAL A 21 -13.66 28.79 11.08
C VAL A 21 -13.29 27.32 11.00
N ARG A 22 -14.28 26.46 10.73
CA ARG A 22 -14.05 25.05 10.45
C ARG A 22 -13.23 24.98 9.17
N ARG A 23 -11.93 24.73 9.33
CA ARG A 23 -11.06 24.31 8.23
C ARG A 23 -11.61 22.96 7.73
N PRO A 24 -11.87 22.78 6.42
CA PRO A 24 -12.34 21.50 5.91
C PRO A 24 -11.33 20.42 6.27
N ALA A 25 -11.81 19.32 6.82
CA ALA A 25 -10.98 18.20 7.25
C ALA A 25 -10.16 17.68 6.06
N SER A 26 -8.88 18.04 6.02
CA SER A 26 -7.93 17.37 5.14
C SER A 26 -7.67 15.98 5.73
N GLN A 27 -8.27 14.98 5.09
CA GLN A 27 -8.18 13.52 5.32
C GLN A 27 -8.91 12.93 6.55
N PRO A 28 -9.58 11.77 6.40
CA PRO A 28 -10.69 11.37 7.27
C PRO A 28 -10.23 10.79 8.60
N ALA A 29 -10.90 11.23 9.67
CA ALA A 29 -10.90 10.62 10.97
C ALA A 29 -11.77 9.36 10.98
N HIS A 30 -11.16 8.19 10.76
CA HIS A 30 -11.75 6.89 11.11
C HIS A 30 -10.66 5.88 11.48
N THR A 31 -10.01 6.04 12.64
CA THR A 31 -9.33 4.93 13.34
C THR A 31 -9.39 5.18 14.85
N ARG A 32 -10.56 4.92 15.43
CA ARG A 32 -10.71 4.71 16.87
C ARG A 32 -11.33 3.34 17.09
N SER A 33 -10.47 2.34 17.34
CA SER A 33 -10.70 1.24 18.30
C SER A 33 -9.69 0.10 18.10
N SER A 34 -8.57 0.13 18.83
CA SER A 34 -7.86 -1.04 19.40
C SER A 34 -6.50 -0.58 19.93
N SER A 35 -6.45 -0.06 21.16
CA SER A 35 -5.17 0.15 21.85
C SER A 35 -5.31 -0.28 23.31
N SER A 36 -4.92 -1.52 23.58
CA SER A 36 -4.70 -2.03 24.94
C SER A 36 -3.39 -2.82 24.99
N ASN A 37 -2.26 -2.11 24.84
CA ASN A 37 -1.03 -2.25 25.63
C ASN A 37 0.13 -1.50 24.95
N ALA A 38 0.44 -0.33 25.48
CA ALA A 38 1.57 0.46 25.05
C ALA A 38 2.88 -0.17 25.55
N THR A 39 3.57 -0.91 24.69
CA THR A 39 5.02 -1.10 24.83
C THR A 39 5.69 -1.04 23.45
N ARG A 40 6.10 0.19 23.10
CA ARG A 40 7.11 0.57 22.08
C ARG A 40 6.82 0.20 20.60
N THR A 41 6.31 1.20 19.85
CA THR A 41 6.51 1.42 18.38
C THR A 41 6.02 0.27 17.47
N HIS A 42 4.93 0.31 16.68
CA HIS A 42 4.45 1.34 15.75
C HIS A 42 2.98 1.04 15.31
N PRO A 43 1.98 1.88 15.60
CA PRO A 43 0.58 1.61 15.20
C PRO A 43 0.31 1.76 13.68
N ASN A 44 1.22 2.38 12.94
CA ASN A 44 1.14 2.54 11.49
C ASN A 44 1.75 1.37 10.71
N THR A 45 2.50 0.46 11.35
CA THR A 45 3.10 -0.70 10.67
C THR A 45 2.13 -1.88 10.61
N ASP A 46 1.22 -2.05 11.57
CA ASP A 46 0.24 -3.15 11.61
C ASP A 46 -0.54 -3.34 10.29
N PHE A 47 -0.97 -2.25 9.65
CA PHE A 47 -1.73 -2.34 8.39
C PHE A 47 -0.82 -2.59 7.18
N ALA A 48 0.41 -2.09 7.21
CA ALA A 48 1.42 -2.41 6.20
C ALA A 48 1.83 -3.89 6.30
N GLU A 49 1.96 -4.43 7.51
CA GLU A 49 2.25 -5.84 7.79
C GLU A 49 1.10 -6.75 7.35
N LYS A 50 -0.17 -6.35 7.59
CA LYS A 50 -1.34 -7.06 7.05
C LYS A 50 -1.36 -7.06 5.52
N ARG A 51 -0.99 -5.96 4.88
CA ARG A 51 -0.86 -5.92 3.41
C ARG A 51 0.28 -6.79 2.90
N HIS A 52 1.41 -6.80 3.60
CA HIS A 52 2.56 -7.62 3.26
C HIS A 52 2.18 -9.11 3.34
N SER A 53 1.61 -9.55 4.45
CA SER A 53 1.15 -10.94 4.63
C SER A 53 0.05 -11.36 3.65
N ALA A 54 -0.88 -10.47 3.31
CA ALA A 54 -1.90 -10.74 2.27
C ALA A 54 -1.28 -10.85 0.87
N ALA A 55 -0.37 -9.94 0.51
CA ALA A 55 0.31 -9.93 -0.79
C ALA A 55 1.21 -11.15 -0.98
N THR A 56 1.95 -11.56 0.05
CA THR A 56 2.76 -12.80 0.02
C THR A 56 1.88 -14.04 -0.18
N ARG A 57 0.73 -14.14 0.52
CA ARG A 57 -0.19 -15.27 0.35
C ARG A 57 -0.81 -15.32 -1.05
N LEU A 58 -1.26 -14.17 -1.57
CA LEU A 58 -1.87 -14.08 -2.90
C LEU A 58 -0.87 -14.39 -4.01
N ALA A 59 0.40 -13.99 -3.86
CA ALA A 59 1.43 -14.27 -4.86
C ALA A 59 1.93 -15.72 -4.85
N ASN A 60 1.81 -16.39 -3.72
CA ASN A 60 2.16 -17.82 -3.60
C ASN A 60 1.02 -18.74 -4.07
N ASP A 61 -0.18 -18.20 -4.32
CA ASP A 61 -1.31 -18.97 -4.84
C ASP A 61 -1.14 -19.22 -6.35
N PRO A 62 -1.05 -20.49 -6.81
CA PRO A 62 -0.90 -20.80 -8.23
C PRO A 62 -2.12 -20.44 -9.08
N ALA A 63 -3.29 -20.19 -8.47
CA ALA A 63 -4.50 -19.77 -9.18
C ALA A 63 -4.53 -18.27 -9.50
N ILE A 64 -3.62 -17.47 -8.91
CA ILE A 64 -3.64 -16.01 -9.02
C ILE A 64 -2.38 -15.52 -9.72
N THR A 65 -2.56 -14.75 -10.78
CA THR A 65 -1.46 -14.12 -11.51
C THR A 65 -0.96 -12.86 -10.80
N LEU A 66 0.31 -12.50 -10.99
CA LEU A 66 0.89 -11.29 -10.39
C LEU A 66 0.14 -10.00 -10.81
N THR A 67 -0.43 -9.98 -12.01
CA THR A 67 -1.27 -8.87 -12.51
C THR A 67 -2.56 -8.73 -11.71
N GLU A 68 -3.19 -9.84 -11.32
CA GLU A 68 -4.38 -9.84 -10.47
C GLU A 68 -4.02 -9.40 -9.04
N VAL A 69 -2.88 -9.85 -8.49
CA VAL A 69 -2.39 -9.35 -7.20
C VAL A 69 -2.20 -7.84 -7.21
N ARG A 70 -1.60 -7.29 -8.27
CA ARG A 70 -1.48 -5.83 -8.46
C ARG A 70 -2.85 -5.14 -8.49
N ALA A 71 -3.83 -5.72 -9.19
CA ALA A 71 -5.18 -5.16 -9.27
C ALA A 71 -5.89 -5.20 -7.91
N ILE A 72 -5.78 -6.30 -7.16
CA ILE A 72 -6.33 -6.47 -5.80
C ILE A 72 -5.73 -5.44 -4.83
N LEU A 73 -4.42 -5.22 -4.90
CA LEU A 73 -3.73 -4.21 -4.09
C LEU A 73 -3.94 -2.77 -4.59
N ARG A 74 -4.57 -2.59 -5.76
CA ARG A 74 -4.81 -1.30 -6.44
C ARG A 74 -3.54 -0.51 -6.70
N HIS A 75 -2.48 -1.22 -7.07
CA HIS A 75 -1.18 -0.65 -7.36
C HIS A 75 -1.09 -0.19 -8.82
N ALA A 76 -0.69 1.06 -9.02
CA ALA A 76 -0.52 1.63 -10.36
C ALA A 76 0.70 1.05 -11.09
N ASP A 77 1.72 0.55 -10.38
CA ASP A 77 2.94 -0.01 -10.97
C ASP A 77 3.27 -1.36 -10.30
N ILE A 78 3.75 -2.32 -11.08
CA ILE A 78 4.27 -3.60 -10.59
C ILE A 78 5.43 -3.39 -9.60
N LYS A 79 6.21 -2.32 -9.76
CA LYS A 79 7.29 -1.95 -8.82
C LYS A 79 6.77 -1.67 -7.42
N THR A 80 5.54 -1.14 -7.29
CA THR A 80 4.94 -0.93 -5.97
C THR A 80 4.45 -2.24 -5.37
N THR A 81 4.00 -3.20 -6.18
CA THR A 81 3.63 -4.55 -5.74
C THR A 81 4.84 -5.35 -5.26
N SER A 82 6.01 -5.22 -5.92
CA SER A 82 7.21 -5.98 -5.53
C SER A 82 7.70 -5.66 -4.12
N ILE A 83 7.38 -4.48 -3.58
CA ILE A 83 7.69 -4.11 -2.18
C ILE A 83 6.89 -4.97 -1.18
N TYR A 84 5.70 -5.43 -1.57
CA TYR A 84 4.79 -6.19 -0.72
C TYR A 84 4.84 -7.71 -0.97
N THR A 85 5.47 -8.15 -2.05
CA THR A 85 5.57 -9.56 -2.45
C THR A 85 6.98 -10.08 -2.27
N ALA A 86 7.54 -9.96 -1.07
CA ALA A 86 8.83 -10.58 -0.78
C ALA A 86 8.68 -12.10 -0.86
N VAL A 87 9.22 -12.70 -1.93
CA VAL A 87 9.23 -14.15 -2.12
C VAL A 87 10.33 -14.74 -1.24
N ARG A 88 10.01 -15.83 -0.54
CA ARG A 88 10.99 -16.55 0.26
C ARG A 88 11.94 -17.31 -0.67
N VAL A 89 13.22 -17.38 -0.30
CA VAL A 89 14.29 -17.86 -1.19
C VAL A 89 14.05 -19.31 -1.63
N GLU A 90 13.51 -20.13 -0.75
CA GLU A 90 13.18 -21.53 -1.00
C GLU A 90 12.09 -21.66 -2.09
N ASP A 91 11.01 -20.88 -1.98
CA ASP A 91 9.90 -20.87 -2.95
C ASP A 91 10.39 -20.43 -4.35
N LEU A 92 11.39 -19.54 -4.40
CA LEU A 92 12.02 -19.10 -5.65
C LEU A 92 12.79 -20.24 -6.31
N PHE A 93 13.54 -21.05 -5.54
CA PHE A 93 14.28 -22.17 -6.10
C PHE A 93 13.36 -23.23 -6.70
N ASP A 94 12.28 -23.58 -6.00
CA ASP A 94 11.28 -24.54 -6.51
C ASP A 94 10.66 -24.06 -7.83
N LYS A 95 10.30 -22.77 -7.91
CA LYS A 95 9.73 -22.17 -9.12
C LYS A 95 10.72 -22.05 -10.26
N LEU A 96 11.99 -21.74 -9.98
CA LEU A 96 13.05 -21.73 -10.98
C LEU A 96 13.29 -23.13 -11.54
N GLN A 97 13.36 -24.14 -10.67
CA GLN A 97 13.52 -25.52 -11.10
C GLN A 97 12.35 -25.97 -11.98
N GLU A 98 11.11 -25.66 -11.59
CA GLU A 98 9.91 -25.91 -12.41
C GLU A 98 9.99 -25.21 -13.77
N HIS A 99 10.49 -23.97 -13.81
CA HIS A 99 10.62 -23.20 -15.03
C HIS A 99 11.67 -23.80 -15.98
N TYR A 100 12.84 -24.16 -15.48
CA TYR A 100 13.91 -24.77 -16.29
C TYR A 100 13.61 -26.22 -16.69
N ALA A 101 12.77 -26.92 -15.93
CA ALA A 101 12.29 -28.25 -16.31
C ALA A 101 11.30 -28.21 -17.49
N LYS A 102 10.68 -27.05 -17.80
CA LYS A 102 9.78 -26.92 -18.95
C LYS A 102 10.59 -26.96 -20.25
N PRO A 103 10.20 -27.79 -21.23
CA PRO A 103 10.89 -27.83 -22.51
C PRO A 103 10.82 -26.46 -23.17
N ARG A 104 11.95 -25.98 -23.69
CA ARG A 104 12.03 -24.67 -24.34
C ARG A 104 11.05 -24.66 -25.53
N PRO A 105 10.10 -23.71 -25.59
CA PRO A 105 9.18 -23.64 -26.71
C PRO A 105 9.98 -23.43 -28.01
N THR A 106 9.73 -24.28 -29.00
CA THR A 106 10.30 -24.12 -30.34
C THR A 106 9.83 -22.77 -30.87
N THR A 107 10.77 -21.90 -31.21
CA THR A 107 10.46 -20.61 -31.80
C THR A 107 9.91 -20.85 -33.20
N HIS A 108 8.62 -20.62 -33.38
CA HIS A 108 7.97 -20.65 -34.69
C HIS A 108 7.63 -19.22 -35.11
N PHE A 109 8.12 -18.83 -36.28
CA PHE A 109 7.72 -17.57 -36.91
C PHE A 109 6.31 -17.71 -37.48
N ALA A 110 5.56 -16.62 -37.51
CA ALA A 110 4.20 -16.62 -38.05
C ALA A 110 4.21 -17.11 -39.51
N PRO A 111 3.22 -17.92 -39.94
CA PRO A 111 3.16 -18.40 -41.31
C PRO A 111 3.04 -17.19 -42.27
N GLY A 112 4.04 -17.03 -43.14
CA GLY A 112 4.15 -15.89 -44.06
C GLY A 112 5.51 -15.20 -44.09
N TYR A 113 6.37 -15.46 -43.10
CA TYR A 113 7.76 -15.02 -43.13
C TYR A 113 8.66 -16.13 -43.68
N ASP A 114 9.54 -15.77 -44.62
CA ASP A 114 10.62 -16.65 -45.06
C ASP A 114 11.65 -16.78 -43.93
N PRO A 115 12.02 -17.99 -43.51
CA PRO A 115 13.06 -18.19 -42.49
C PRO A 115 14.40 -17.53 -42.84
N ASP A 116 14.73 -17.36 -44.13
CA ASP A 116 15.96 -16.70 -44.56
C ASP A 116 15.92 -15.19 -44.33
N ASP A 117 14.77 -14.54 -44.56
CA ASP A 117 14.58 -13.12 -44.27
C ASP A 117 14.67 -12.85 -42.77
N VAL A 118 14.07 -13.74 -41.97
CA VAL A 118 14.12 -13.66 -40.50
C VAL A 118 15.56 -13.81 -39.99
N ARG A 119 16.36 -14.71 -40.60
CA ARG A 119 17.77 -14.88 -40.27
C ARG A 119 18.61 -13.64 -40.60
N VAL A 120 18.28 -12.93 -41.68
CA VAL A 120 18.93 -11.65 -42.04
C VAL A 120 18.59 -10.55 -41.03
N LEU A 121 17.34 -10.49 -40.57
CA LEU A 121 16.87 -9.45 -39.64
C LEU A 121 17.39 -9.64 -38.21
N PHE A 122 17.36 -10.87 -37.70
CA PHE A 122 17.68 -11.15 -36.30
C PHE A 122 19.11 -11.63 -36.07
N GLY A 123 19.85 -12.00 -37.12
CA GLY A 123 21.23 -12.47 -37.03
C GLY A 123 21.30 -13.76 -36.22
N GLY A 124 21.25 -14.90 -36.93
CA GLY A 124 21.38 -16.23 -36.32
C GLY A 124 22.64 -16.40 -35.48
#